data_AF-A0A846XY74-F1
#
_entry.id   AF-A0A846XY74-F1
#
_cell.length_a   1.000
_cell.length_b   1.000
_cell.length_c   1.000
_cell.angle_alpha   90.00
_cell.angle_beta   90.00
_cell.angle_gamma   90.00
#
_symmetry.space_group_name_H-M   'P 1'
#
loop_
_entity.id
_entity.type
_entity.pdbx_description
1 polymer ?
#
loop_
_entity_poly.entity_id
_entity_poly.type
_entity_poly.pdbx_seq_one_letter_code
_entity_poly.pdbx_strand_id
1 'polypeptide(L)'
;MRARQARPSVARVYDYILGGRDNYGVDQNLADYFIDFMPGSEQVAITARAATLRAVRSMSANGIRQFIDLGCGLPTSENVHEVVRRQHPDAPIVYVDNDPFVVAHGRALLCIDDRVAMISGEVHKPTTVADHPDVQRLIDFDQPVGLIFGIVLGFLEDDEEPESVIGSWSERVAPGSQVYISHFRSGHNRETTTTERKMLDAFGRGRWRNDDEVRAIFGDLELIEPGLRSCAQWWPETPAADTGRELSLWEQMIVAGLARKL
;
A
#
# COMPACT_ATOMS: atom_id res chain seq x y z
N MET A 1 7.73 -2.55 -25.64
CA MET A 1 7.42 -3.58 -24.62
C MET A 1 8.68 -4.26 -24.06
N ARG A 2 9.56 -4.86 -24.88
CA ARG A 2 10.80 -5.54 -24.42
C ARG A 2 11.76 -4.71 -23.55
N ALA A 3 11.92 -3.42 -23.82
CA ALA A 3 12.83 -2.55 -23.03
C ALA A 3 12.39 -2.37 -21.55
N ARG A 4 11.09 -2.49 -21.25
CA ARG A 4 10.56 -2.38 -19.87
C ARG A 4 10.69 -3.68 -19.07
N GLN A 5 10.87 -4.81 -19.74
CA GLN A 5 11.12 -6.12 -19.13
C GLN A 5 12.60 -6.34 -18.80
N ALA A 6 13.47 -5.40 -19.19
CA ALA A 6 14.91 -5.48 -18.94
C ALA A 6 15.34 -4.79 -17.62
N ARG A 7 14.41 -4.10 -16.94
CA ARG A 7 14.63 -3.50 -15.62
C ARG A 7 13.59 -4.03 -14.64
N PRO A 8 13.97 -4.27 -13.38
CA PRO A 8 13.02 -4.71 -12.37
C PRO A 8 11.95 -3.64 -12.13
N SER A 9 10.72 -4.08 -11.83
CA SER A 9 9.63 -3.21 -11.34
C SER A 9 9.31 -3.57 -9.90
N VAL A 10 8.99 -2.56 -9.08
CA VAL A 10 8.56 -2.75 -7.69
C VAL A 10 7.41 -3.76 -7.62
N ALA A 11 6.36 -3.56 -8.43
CA ALA A 11 5.17 -4.41 -8.40
C ALA A 11 5.48 -5.86 -8.77
N ARG A 12 6.39 -6.11 -9.71
CA ARG A 12 6.76 -7.46 -10.16
C ARG A 12 7.71 -8.18 -9.20
N VAL A 13 8.62 -7.43 -8.57
CA VAL A 13 9.46 -7.97 -7.48
C VAL A 13 8.59 -8.35 -6.29
N TYR A 14 7.64 -7.47 -5.93
CA TYR A 14 6.67 -7.72 -4.87
C TYR A 14 5.77 -8.93 -5.19
N ASP A 15 5.26 -9.03 -6.43
CA ASP A 15 4.50 -10.19 -6.92
C ASP A 15 5.28 -11.51 -6.74
N TYR A 16 6.54 -11.55 -7.17
CA TYR A 16 7.38 -12.75 -7.02
C TYR A 16 7.59 -13.13 -5.55
N ILE A 17 7.90 -12.16 -4.67
CA ILE A 17 8.09 -12.41 -3.24
C ILE A 17 6.83 -12.99 -2.60
N LEU A 18 5.64 -12.58 -3.07
CA LEU A 18 4.36 -13.10 -2.61
C LEU A 18 3.94 -14.43 -3.28
N GLY A 19 4.82 -15.04 -4.10
CA GLY A 19 4.57 -16.30 -4.79
C GLY A 19 3.73 -16.17 -6.06
N GLY A 20 3.58 -14.95 -6.57
CA GLY A 20 2.93 -14.64 -7.84
C GLY A 20 3.76 -15.05 -9.07
N ARG A 21 3.17 -14.89 -10.25
CA ARG A 21 3.74 -15.35 -11.53
C ARG A 21 3.83 -14.25 -12.58
N ASP A 22 3.39 -13.04 -12.26
CA ASP A 22 3.34 -11.89 -13.17
C ASP A 22 4.65 -11.08 -13.09
N ASN A 23 5.77 -11.81 -13.19
CA ASN A 23 7.13 -11.30 -13.03
C ASN A 23 8.08 -11.91 -14.07
N TYR A 24 9.20 -11.24 -14.32
CA TYR A 24 10.22 -11.67 -15.27
C TYR A 24 11.53 -12.00 -14.56
N GLY A 25 12.45 -12.66 -15.27
CA GLY A 25 13.75 -13.06 -14.70
C GLY A 25 14.55 -11.91 -14.07
N VAL A 26 14.42 -10.67 -14.56
CA VAL A 26 15.07 -9.51 -13.91
C VAL A 26 14.47 -9.13 -12.56
N ASP A 27 13.17 -9.36 -12.39
CA ASP A 27 12.46 -9.13 -11.13
C ASP A 27 12.79 -10.26 -10.14
N GLN A 28 12.79 -11.51 -10.62
CA GLN A 28 13.17 -12.72 -9.88
C GLN A 28 14.60 -12.60 -9.35
N ASN A 29 15.57 -12.27 -10.21
CA ASN A 29 16.96 -12.10 -9.80
C ASN A 29 17.14 -11.05 -8.69
N LEU A 30 16.33 -9.97 -8.71
CA LEU A 30 16.39 -8.97 -7.66
C LEU A 30 15.75 -9.46 -6.37
N ALA A 31 14.60 -10.15 -6.45
CA ALA A 31 13.98 -10.75 -5.28
C ALA A 31 14.84 -11.85 -4.65
N ASP A 32 15.42 -12.75 -5.46
CA ASP A 32 16.35 -13.78 -5.03
C ASP A 32 17.60 -13.15 -4.39
N TYR A 33 18.09 -12.01 -4.90
CA TYR A 33 19.15 -11.27 -4.22
C TYR A 33 18.74 -10.86 -2.78
N PHE A 34 17.51 -10.37 -2.59
CA PHE A 34 17.03 -10.05 -1.24
C PHE A 34 16.93 -11.32 -0.38
N ILE A 35 16.35 -12.39 -0.90
CA ILE A 35 16.10 -13.63 -0.13
C ILE A 35 17.42 -14.33 0.23
N ASP A 36 18.34 -14.48 -0.72
CA ASP A 36 19.57 -15.26 -0.53
C ASP A 36 20.63 -14.52 0.28
N PHE A 37 20.80 -13.21 0.04
CA PHE A 37 21.82 -12.40 0.73
C PHE A 37 21.31 -11.72 2.00
N MET A 38 19.98 -11.63 2.16
CA MET A 38 19.32 -11.06 3.34
C MET A 38 18.16 -11.97 3.78
N PRO A 39 18.46 -13.16 4.33
CA PRO A 39 17.44 -14.16 4.67
C PRO A 39 16.37 -13.61 5.62
N GLY A 40 15.10 -13.82 5.26
CA GLY A 40 13.94 -13.32 5.99
C GLY A 40 13.41 -11.97 5.50
N SER A 41 14.10 -11.30 4.56
CA SER A 41 13.68 -10.01 4.01
C SER A 41 12.33 -10.05 3.29
N GLU A 42 11.91 -11.22 2.81
CA GLU A 42 10.58 -11.45 2.27
C GLU A 42 9.45 -11.10 3.26
N GLN A 43 9.73 -11.17 4.57
CA GLN A 43 8.76 -10.83 5.62
C GLN A 43 8.31 -9.37 5.57
N VAL A 44 9.14 -8.46 5.04
CA VAL A 44 8.73 -7.06 4.80
C VAL A 44 7.51 -7.02 3.90
N ALA A 45 7.56 -7.73 2.76
CA ALA A 45 6.46 -7.74 1.80
C ALA A 45 5.25 -8.53 2.32
N ILE A 46 5.49 -9.73 2.87
CA ILE A 46 4.44 -10.64 3.35
C ILE A 46 3.61 -9.97 4.45
N THR A 47 4.26 -9.38 5.46
CA THR A 47 3.56 -8.78 6.58
C THR A 47 2.85 -7.49 6.20
N ALA A 48 3.40 -6.69 5.28
CA ALA A 48 2.73 -5.52 4.72
C ALA A 48 1.46 -5.89 3.97
N ARG A 49 1.49 -6.93 3.13
CA ARG A 49 0.30 -7.41 2.41
C ARG A 49 -0.76 -7.87 3.40
N ALA A 50 -0.37 -8.66 4.39
CA ALA A 50 -1.27 -9.13 5.43
C ALA A 50 -1.90 -7.96 6.21
N ALA A 51 -1.12 -6.93 6.56
CA ALA A 51 -1.60 -5.74 7.25
C ALA A 51 -2.59 -4.92 6.40
N THR A 52 -2.33 -4.79 5.09
CA THR A 52 -3.26 -4.13 4.15
C THR A 52 -4.61 -4.81 4.16
N LEU A 53 -4.65 -6.14 4.01
CA LEU A 53 -5.91 -6.90 4.01
C LEU A 53 -6.64 -6.83 5.36
N ARG A 54 -5.90 -6.74 6.47
CA ARG A 54 -6.50 -6.49 7.79
C ARG A 54 -7.13 -5.11 7.92
N ALA A 55 -6.44 -4.07 7.43
CA ALA A 55 -6.97 -2.72 7.42
C ALA A 55 -8.25 -2.64 6.59
N VAL A 56 -8.26 -3.24 5.39
CA VAL A 56 -9.45 -3.29 4.52
C VAL A 56 -10.63 -3.99 5.19
N ARG A 57 -10.40 -5.14 5.84
CA ARG A 57 -11.43 -5.84 6.62
C ARG A 57 -11.98 -4.94 7.71
N SER A 58 -11.11 -4.26 8.44
CA SER A 58 -11.54 -3.40 9.53
C SER A 58 -12.28 -2.14 9.08
N MET A 59 -11.81 -1.49 8.02
CA MET A 59 -12.53 -0.38 7.37
C MET A 59 -13.94 -0.83 6.96
N SER A 60 -14.05 -1.99 6.32
CA SER A 60 -15.33 -2.56 5.88
C SER A 60 -16.26 -2.85 7.06
N ALA A 61 -15.71 -3.43 8.13
CA ALA A 61 -16.44 -3.72 9.37
C ALA A 61 -16.95 -2.45 10.07
N ASN A 62 -16.15 -1.38 10.02
CA ASN A 62 -16.49 -0.05 10.55
C ASN A 62 -17.36 0.80 9.62
N GLY A 63 -17.93 0.20 8.57
CA GLY A 63 -18.96 0.83 7.74
C GLY A 63 -18.45 1.60 6.53
N ILE A 64 -17.15 1.56 6.22
CA ILE A 64 -16.63 2.06 4.94
C ILE A 64 -17.12 1.14 3.81
N ARG A 65 -17.71 1.75 2.77
CA ARG A 65 -18.38 1.03 1.67
C ARG A 65 -17.78 1.30 0.30
N GLN A 66 -16.82 2.22 0.19
CA GLN A 66 -16.18 2.62 -1.05
C GLN A 66 -14.69 2.83 -0.81
N PHE A 67 -13.86 2.41 -1.77
CA PHE A 67 -12.42 2.35 -1.56
C PHE A 67 -11.64 2.88 -2.75
N ILE A 68 -10.52 3.53 -2.45
CA ILE A 68 -9.48 3.87 -3.42
C ILE A 68 -8.18 3.24 -2.94
N ASP A 69 -7.61 2.35 -3.76
CA ASP A 69 -6.34 1.68 -3.50
C ASP A 69 -5.24 2.33 -4.34
N LEU A 70 -4.40 3.14 -3.69
CA LEU A 70 -3.37 3.95 -4.32
C LEU A 70 -2.02 3.25 -4.32
N GLY A 71 -1.47 3.05 -5.52
CA GLY A 71 -0.28 2.21 -5.72
C GLY A 71 -0.60 0.74 -5.49
N CYS A 72 -1.70 0.26 -6.08
CA CYS A 72 -2.27 -1.05 -5.76
C CYS A 72 -1.35 -2.23 -6.13
N GLY A 73 -0.39 -2.02 -7.03
CA GLY A 73 0.48 -3.08 -7.52
C GLY A 73 -0.27 -4.16 -8.30
N LEU A 74 0.40 -5.27 -8.55
CA LEU A 74 -0.19 -6.39 -9.29
C LEU A 74 -1.28 -7.10 -8.48
N PRO A 75 -2.30 -7.65 -9.18
CA PRO A 75 -3.26 -8.56 -8.56
C PRO A 75 -2.55 -9.68 -7.77
N THR A 76 -3.09 -10.01 -6.60
CA THR A 76 -2.56 -11.10 -5.75
C THR A 76 -3.64 -12.17 -5.54
N SER A 77 -3.35 -13.17 -4.70
CA SER A 77 -4.29 -14.26 -4.38
C SER A 77 -5.60 -13.81 -3.71
N GLU A 78 -5.58 -12.69 -2.98
CA GLU A 78 -6.77 -12.04 -2.43
C GLU A 78 -6.63 -10.53 -2.62
N ASN A 79 -7.56 -9.91 -3.35
CA ASN A 79 -7.56 -8.50 -3.73
C ASN A 79 -8.50 -7.65 -2.86
N VAL A 80 -8.25 -6.34 -2.78
CA VAL A 80 -9.03 -5.42 -1.93
C VAL A 80 -10.54 -5.54 -2.17
N HIS A 81 -11.00 -5.52 -3.42
CA HIS A 81 -12.43 -5.62 -3.74
C HIS A 81 -13.05 -6.95 -3.29
N GLU A 82 -12.31 -8.06 -3.36
CA GLU A 82 -12.80 -9.36 -2.90
C GLU A 82 -13.00 -9.37 -1.39
N VAL A 83 -12.10 -8.72 -0.64
CA VAL A 83 -12.22 -8.57 0.81
C VAL A 83 -13.43 -7.69 1.16
N VAL A 84 -13.54 -6.51 0.54
CA VAL A 84 -14.62 -5.56 0.81
C VAL A 84 -15.98 -6.18 0.47
N ARG A 85 -16.08 -6.83 -0.69
CA ARG A 85 -17.36 -7.32 -1.21
C ARG A 85 -17.90 -8.57 -0.52
N ARG A 86 -17.10 -9.26 0.28
CA ARG A 86 -17.64 -10.28 1.21
C ARG A 86 -18.63 -9.68 2.20
N GLN A 87 -18.44 -8.41 2.58
CA GLN A 87 -19.33 -7.71 3.50
C GLN A 87 -20.27 -6.75 2.77
N HIS A 88 -19.80 -6.09 1.72
CA HIS A 88 -20.54 -5.08 0.96
C HIS A 88 -20.52 -5.42 -0.54
N PRO A 89 -21.39 -6.32 -1.03
CA PRO A 89 -21.30 -6.88 -2.39
C PRO A 89 -21.23 -5.84 -3.52
N ASP A 90 -21.89 -4.70 -3.35
CA ASP A 90 -21.97 -3.63 -4.34
C ASP A 90 -20.94 -2.50 -4.14
N ALA A 91 -19.97 -2.70 -3.23
CA ALA A 91 -18.96 -1.69 -2.94
C ALA A 91 -18.18 -1.29 -4.21
N PRO A 92 -18.09 0.02 -4.51
CA PRO A 92 -17.20 0.50 -5.55
C PRO A 92 -15.75 0.52 -5.07
N ILE A 93 -14.85 0.03 -5.92
CA ILE A 93 -13.41 0.05 -5.69
C ILE A 93 -12.72 0.71 -6.89
N VAL A 94 -11.85 1.67 -6.63
CA VAL A 94 -10.92 2.19 -7.64
C VAL A 94 -9.49 1.80 -7.28
N TYR A 95 -8.85 1.09 -8.19
CA TYR A 95 -7.43 0.79 -8.15
C TYR A 95 -6.65 1.82 -8.96
N VAL A 96 -5.55 2.31 -8.41
CA VAL A 96 -4.69 3.34 -9.02
C VAL A 96 -3.25 2.83 -9.02
N ASP A 97 -2.61 2.85 -10.19
CA ASP A 97 -1.17 2.60 -10.30
C ASP A 97 -0.58 3.39 -11.46
N ASN A 98 0.71 3.70 -11.42
CA ASN A 98 1.40 4.41 -12.51
C ASN A 98 2.18 3.46 -13.44
N ASP A 99 2.37 2.19 -13.07
CA ASP A 99 2.96 1.17 -13.94
C ASP A 99 1.91 0.70 -14.96
N PRO A 100 2.08 0.99 -16.25
CA PRO A 100 1.14 0.54 -17.28
C PRO A 100 0.99 -0.98 -17.39
N PHE A 101 1.98 -1.75 -16.91
CA PHE A 101 1.84 -3.20 -16.82
C PHE A 101 0.81 -3.58 -15.75
N VAL A 102 0.88 -2.96 -14.57
CA VAL A 102 -0.09 -3.12 -13.49
C VAL A 102 -1.48 -2.67 -13.96
N VAL A 103 -1.58 -1.49 -14.58
CA VAL A 103 -2.85 -0.97 -15.13
C VAL A 103 -3.47 -1.94 -16.14
N ALA A 104 -2.68 -2.50 -17.05
CA ALA A 104 -3.19 -3.46 -18.04
C ALA A 104 -3.67 -4.77 -17.39
N HIS A 105 -2.92 -5.33 -16.44
CA HIS A 105 -3.29 -6.57 -15.75
C HIS A 105 -4.51 -6.37 -14.83
N GLY A 106 -4.51 -5.29 -14.04
CA GLY A 106 -5.63 -4.93 -13.17
C GLY A 106 -6.93 -4.74 -13.95
N ARG A 107 -6.89 -4.06 -15.11
CA ARG A 107 -8.07 -3.94 -15.99
C ARG A 107 -8.57 -5.29 -16.50
N ALA A 108 -7.66 -6.19 -16.87
CA ALA A 108 -8.04 -7.48 -17.43
C ALA A 108 -8.58 -8.45 -16.36
N LEU A 109 -8.06 -8.39 -15.13
CA LEU A 109 -8.34 -9.38 -14.08
C LEU A 109 -9.30 -8.91 -12.99
N LEU A 110 -9.31 -7.62 -12.65
CA LEU A 110 -10.07 -7.08 -11.51
C LEU A 110 -11.36 -6.36 -11.94
N CYS A 111 -11.36 -5.70 -13.10
CA CYS A 111 -12.51 -4.93 -13.60
C CYS A 111 -13.55 -5.82 -14.28
N ILE A 112 -14.06 -6.81 -13.55
CA ILE A 112 -15.04 -7.79 -14.05
C ILE A 112 -16.48 -7.24 -14.09
N ASP A 113 -16.72 -6.09 -13.48
CA ASP A 113 -18.00 -5.37 -13.50
C ASP A 113 -17.81 -3.84 -13.50
N ASP A 114 -18.92 -3.10 -13.52
CA ASP A 114 -18.95 -1.63 -13.60
C ASP A 114 -18.61 -0.92 -12.29
N ARG A 115 -18.44 -1.65 -11.18
CA ARG A 115 -18.17 -1.16 -9.83
C ARG A 115 -16.68 -1.25 -9.44
N VAL A 116 -15.85 -1.94 -10.23
CA VAL A 116 -14.39 -1.93 -10.06
C VAL A 116 -13.73 -1.22 -11.23
N ALA A 117 -12.98 -0.15 -10.96
CA ALA A 117 -12.18 0.54 -11.97
C ALA A 117 -10.68 0.42 -11.69
N MET A 118 -9.90 0.39 -12.77
CA MET A 118 -8.43 0.43 -12.73
C MET A 118 -7.95 1.60 -13.58
N ILE A 119 -7.31 2.56 -12.93
CA ILE A 119 -6.90 3.82 -13.55
C ILE A 119 -5.38 4.00 -13.49
N SER A 120 -4.84 4.69 -14.49
CA SER A 120 -3.44 5.10 -14.47
C SER A 120 -3.34 6.41 -13.70
N GLY A 121 -2.52 6.48 -12.65
CA GLY A 121 -2.40 7.68 -11.84
C GLY A 121 -1.15 7.70 -10.98
N GLU A 122 -0.60 8.90 -10.76
CA GLU A 122 0.53 9.11 -9.87
C GLU A 122 0.02 9.49 -8.48
N VAL A 123 0.49 8.77 -7.45
CA VAL A 123 0.00 8.95 -6.07
C VAL A 123 0.28 10.35 -5.52
N HIS A 124 1.36 11.00 -5.94
CA HIS A 124 1.68 12.38 -5.54
C HIS A 124 0.85 13.45 -6.27
N LYS A 125 -0.11 13.05 -7.13
CA LYS A 125 -1.04 13.94 -7.86
C LYS A 125 -2.49 13.66 -7.44
N PRO A 126 -2.85 13.91 -6.16
CA PRO A 126 -4.16 13.54 -5.60
C PRO A 126 -5.34 14.15 -6.39
N THR A 127 -5.25 15.42 -6.78
CA THR A 127 -6.30 16.09 -7.58
C THR A 127 -6.53 15.39 -8.92
N THR A 128 -5.46 15.02 -9.64
CA THR A 128 -5.57 14.33 -10.93
C THR A 128 -6.22 12.96 -10.79
N VAL A 129 -5.85 12.21 -9.74
CA VAL A 129 -6.45 10.91 -9.46
C VAL A 129 -7.93 11.09 -9.12
N ALA A 130 -8.25 11.99 -8.20
CA ALA A 130 -9.60 12.17 -7.71
C ALA A 130 -10.55 12.78 -8.76
N ASP A 131 -10.06 13.61 -9.69
CA ASP A 131 -10.84 14.15 -10.81
C ASP A 131 -10.98 13.17 -11.99
N HIS A 132 -10.35 12.00 -11.92
CA HIS A 132 -10.46 11.00 -12.98
C HIS A 132 -11.94 10.58 -13.18
N PRO A 133 -12.44 10.45 -14.43
CA PRO A 133 -13.85 10.16 -14.69
C PRO A 133 -14.38 8.92 -13.98
N ASP A 134 -13.61 7.84 -13.91
CA ASP A 134 -14.00 6.64 -13.16
C ASP A 134 -14.08 6.85 -11.65
N VAL A 135 -13.21 7.69 -11.07
CA VAL A 135 -13.30 8.03 -9.63
C VAL A 135 -14.55 8.86 -9.39
N GLN A 136 -14.78 9.91 -10.18
CA GLN A 136 -15.97 10.76 -10.08
C GLN A 136 -17.28 9.99 -10.31
N ARG A 137 -17.25 8.93 -11.11
CA ARG A 137 -18.40 8.05 -11.36
C ARG A 137 -18.68 7.08 -10.21
N LEU A 138 -17.63 6.57 -9.57
CA LEU A 138 -17.73 5.45 -8.62
C LEU A 138 -17.72 5.87 -7.15
N ILE A 139 -17.01 6.95 -6.82
CA ILE A 139 -16.76 7.39 -5.45
C ILE A 139 -17.61 8.62 -5.16
N ASP A 140 -18.46 8.49 -4.15
CA ASP A 140 -19.22 9.59 -3.57
C ASP A 140 -18.42 10.20 -2.41
N PHE A 141 -17.75 11.32 -2.68
CA PHE A 141 -16.91 11.99 -1.69
C PHE A 141 -17.70 12.65 -0.54
N ASP A 142 -19.03 12.76 -0.65
CA ASP A 142 -19.90 13.20 0.45
C ASP A 142 -20.18 12.08 1.47
N GLN A 143 -19.73 10.85 1.17
CA GLN A 143 -19.80 9.69 2.06
C GLN A 143 -18.38 9.23 2.47
N PRO A 144 -18.22 8.54 3.62
CA PRO A 144 -16.92 8.04 4.05
C PRO A 144 -16.22 7.16 2.99
N VAL A 145 -14.93 7.40 2.77
CA VAL A 145 -14.08 6.66 1.81
C VAL A 145 -12.94 5.96 2.55
N GLY A 146 -12.61 4.73 2.13
CA GLY A 146 -11.41 4.02 2.55
C GLY A 146 -10.27 4.29 1.58
N LEU A 147 -9.23 5.00 2.04
CA LEU A 147 -8.03 5.25 1.26
C LEU A 147 -6.91 4.32 1.71
N ILE A 148 -6.29 3.63 0.76
CA ILE A 148 -5.24 2.64 1.03
C ILE A 148 -3.96 3.10 0.36
N PHE A 149 -2.91 3.31 1.17
CA PHE A 149 -1.55 3.60 0.73
C PHE A 149 -0.62 2.49 1.22
N GLY A 150 -0.69 1.33 0.58
CA GLY A 150 0.12 0.18 0.93
C GLY A 150 1.55 0.31 0.40
N ILE A 151 2.52 0.65 1.26
CA ILE A 151 3.95 0.86 0.95
C ILE A 151 4.22 2.03 -0.01
N VAL A 152 3.27 2.44 -0.85
CA VAL A 152 3.46 3.36 -1.99
C VAL A 152 4.13 4.69 -1.62
N LEU A 153 3.84 5.24 -0.43
CA LEU A 153 4.44 6.51 0.04
C LEU A 153 5.94 6.35 0.37
N GLY A 154 6.40 5.14 0.65
CA GLY A 154 7.83 4.80 0.75
C GLY A 154 8.56 4.90 -0.58
N PHE A 155 7.85 5.05 -1.70
CA PHE A 155 8.43 5.37 -3.00
C PHE A 155 8.27 6.84 -3.37
N LEU A 156 7.85 7.71 -2.45
CA LEU A 156 7.91 9.16 -2.63
C LEU A 156 9.14 9.73 -1.92
N GLU A 157 9.88 10.55 -2.65
CA GLU A 157 10.97 11.36 -2.12
C GLU A 157 10.40 12.57 -1.33
N ASP A 158 11.26 13.22 -0.56
CA ASP A 158 10.81 14.29 0.37
C ASP A 158 10.27 15.53 -0.39
N ASP A 159 10.71 15.78 -1.62
CA ASP A 159 10.23 16.85 -2.51
C ASP A 159 8.90 16.52 -3.23
N GLU A 160 8.42 15.27 -3.12
CA GLU A 160 7.09 14.86 -3.54
C GLU A 160 6.04 15.02 -2.41
N GLU A 161 6.44 15.59 -1.28
CA GLU A 161 5.60 16.07 -0.17
C GLU A 161 4.48 15.08 0.26
N PRO A 162 4.83 13.88 0.79
CA PRO A 162 3.85 12.87 1.17
C PRO A 162 2.81 13.34 2.20
N GLU A 163 3.17 14.28 3.08
CA GLU A 163 2.24 14.95 4.00
C GLU A 163 1.15 15.73 3.24
N SER A 164 1.54 16.51 2.23
CA SER A 164 0.62 17.25 1.36
C SER A 164 -0.30 16.32 0.56
N VAL A 165 0.20 15.14 0.16
CA VAL A 165 -0.62 14.12 -0.51
C VAL A 165 -1.77 13.67 0.39
N ILE A 166 -1.46 13.32 1.65
CA ILE A 166 -2.50 12.91 2.62
C ILE A 166 -3.41 14.08 2.99
N GLY A 167 -2.85 15.28 3.17
CA GLY A 167 -3.63 16.50 3.42
C GLY A 167 -4.66 16.77 2.33
N SER A 168 -4.26 16.70 1.05
CA SER A 168 -5.16 16.90 -0.09
C SER A 168 -6.28 15.87 -0.16
N TRP A 169 -6.00 14.61 0.13
CA TRP A 169 -7.04 13.58 0.23
C TRP A 169 -7.95 13.82 1.43
N SER A 170 -7.39 14.18 2.59
CA SER A 170 -8.14 14.49 3.81
C SER A 170 -9.12 15.64 3.56
N GLU A 171 -8.71 16.72 2.89
CA GLU A 171 -9.60 17.84 2.54
C GLU A 171 -10.80 17.41 1.69
N ARG A 172 -10.61 16.39 0.84
CA ARG A 172 -11.61 15.98 -0.16
C ARG A 172 -12.63 14.95 0.32
N VAL A 173 -12.25 14.05 1.23
CA VAL A 173 -13.14 12.96 1.69
C VAL A 173 -14.03 13.40 2.85
N ALA A 174 -15.22 12.80 3.03
CA ALA A 174 -16.11 13.14 4.14
C ALA A 174 -15.54 12.76 5.53
N PRO A 175 -15.96 13.42 6.62
CA PRO A 175 -15.76 12.93 7.99
C PRO A 175 -16.15 11.46 8.14
N GLY A 176 -15.42 10.71 8.97
CA GLY A 176 -15.57 9.27 9.12
C GLY A 176 -14.80 8.43 8.10
N SER A 177 -14.23 9.04 7.05
CA SER A 177 -13.30 8.39 6.12
C SER A 177 -12.08 7.85 6.86
N GLN A 178 -11.49 6.77 6.34
CA GLN A 178 -10.34 6.12 6.94
C GLN A 178 -9.18 6.03 5.97
N VAL A 179 -7.96 6.26 6.48
CA VAL A 179 -6.72 6.27 5.71
C VAL A 179 -5.77 5.25 6.30
N TYR A 180 -5.43 4.23 5.52
CA TYR A 180 -4.41 3.25 5.87
C TYR A 180 -3.09 3.61 5.18
N ILE A 181 -2.01 3.58 5.94
CA ILE A 181 -0.65 3.76 5.43
C ILE A 181 0.21 2.63 5.97
N SER A 182 0.99 2.01 5.09
CA SER A 182 2.19 1.25 5.49
C SER A 182 3.44 1.82 4.84
N HIS A 183 4.56 1.73 5.55
CA HIS A 183 5.79 2.42 5.16
C HIS A 183 7.04 1.68 5.64
N PHE A 184 8.12 1.74 4.85
CA PHE A 184 9.43 1.25 5.26
C PHE A 184 9.95 2.05 6.45
N ARG A 185 10.38 1.35 7.50
CA ARG A 185 10.83 1.93 8.76
C ARG A 185 12.35 1.89 8.84
N SER A 186 12.98 3.04 9.01
CA SER A 186 14.42 3.11 9.26
C SER A 186 14.76 2.51 10.62
N GLY A 187 15.70 1.56 10.62
CA GLY A 187 16.15 0.82 11.80
C GLY A 187 17.52 1.23 12.31
N HIS A 188 18.14 2.24 11.66
CA HIS A 188 19.50 2.72 11.91
C HIS A 188 20.55 1.60 12.05
N ASN A 189 20.36 0.52 11.27
CA ASN A 189 21.22 -0.66 11.26
C ASN A 189 21.69 -1.00 9.84
N ARG A 190 22.69 -1.88 9.75
CA ARG A 190 23.34 -2.22 8.49
C ARG A 190 22.36 -2.78 7.46
N GLU A 191 21.42 -3.61 7.89
CA GLU A 191 20.43 -4.27 7.04
C GLU A 191 19.49 -3.25 6.43
N THR A 192 18.99 -2.27 7.22
CA THR A 192 18.17 -1.17 6.68
C THR A 192 18.93 -0.35 5.65
N THR A 193 20.15 0.09 5.97
CA THR A 193 20.96 0.89 5.04
C THR A 193 21.33 0.11 3.76
N THR A 194 21.59 -1.19 3.88
CA THR A 194 21.93 -2.04 2.72
C THR A 194 20.71 -2.26 1.83
N THR A 195 19.55 -2.50 2.44
CA THR A 195 18.28 -2.71 1.73
C THR A 195 17.84 -1.42 1.04
N GLU A 196 17.83 -0.30 1.75
CA GLU A 196 17.50 1.02 1.21
C GLU A 196 18.39 1.36 0.01
N ARG A 197 19.72 1.21 0.14
CA ARG A 197 20.65 1.43 -0.97
C ARG A 197 20.35 0.52 -2.16
N LYS A 198 20.07 -0.76 -1.93
CA LYS A 198 19.77 -1.71 -3.00
C LYS A 198 18.46 -1.34 -3.72
N MET A 199 17.45 -0.89 -2.98
CA MET A 199 16.18 -0.41 -3.55
C MET A 199 16.40 0.86 -4.38
N LEU A 200 17.18 1.82 -3.87
CA LEU A 200 17.56 3.03 -4.60
C LEU A 200 18.31 2.69 -5.91
N ASP A 201 19.28 1.77 -5.85
CA ASP A 201 20.03 1.33 -7.05
C ASP A 201 19.12 0.65 -8.09
N ALA A 202 18.14 -0.13 -7.63
CA ALA A 202 17.26 -0.91 -8.50
C ALA A 202 16.11 -0.09 -9.11
N PHE A 203 15.49 0.77 -8.31
CA PHE A 203 14.25 1.47 -8.66
C PHE A 203 14.44 2.98 -8.85
N GLY A 204 15.58 3.53 -8.43
CA GLY A 204 15.86 4.98 -8.44
C GLY A 204 15.15 5.76 -7.34
N ARG A 205 14.44 5.07 -6.43
CA ARG A 205 13.67 5.62 -5.30
C ARG A 205 13.40 4.55 -4.26
N GLY A 206 13.04 4.98 -3.06
CA GLY A 206 12.77 4.09 -1.94
C GLY A 206 13.23 4.72 -0.64
N ARG A 207 12.40 5.61 -0.10
CA ARG A 207 12.70 6.41 1.07
C ARG A 207 12.28 5.68 2.34
N TRP A 208 13.22 5.43 3.24
CA TRP A 208 12.94 4.84 4.54
C TRP A 208 12.80 5.94 5.59
N ARG A 209 11.74 5.88 6.39
CA ARG A 209 11.39 6.92 7.36
C ARG A 209 11.35 6.34 8.77
N ASN A 210 11.72 7.14 9.76
CA ASN A 210 11.54 6.79 11.17
C ASN A 210 10.06 6.93 11.57
N ASP A 211 9.71 6.50 12.79
CA ASP A 211 8.30 6.51 13.20
C ASP A 211 7.69 7.92 13.29
N ASP A 212 8.47 8.93 13.65
CA ASP A 212 7.96 10.30 13.76
C ASP A 212 7.70 10.90 12.38
N GLU A 213 8.58 10.63 11.41
CA GLU A 213 8.37 10.98 10.00
C GLU A 213 7.14 10.27 9.43
N VAL A 214 6.94 8.97 9.72
CA VAL A 214 5.75 8.24 9.26
C VAL A 214 4.48 8.75 9.95
N ARG A 215 4.53 9.10 11.25
CA ARG A 215 3.40 9.72 11.95
C ARG A 215 3.03 11.07 11.36
N ALA A 216 4.02 11.89 11.00
CA ALA A 216 3.79 13.21 10.40
C ALA A 216 2.99 13.12 9.09
N ILE A 217 3.18 12.07 8.29
CA ILE A 217 2.42 11.83 7.05
C ILE A 217 0.90 11.76 7.30
N PHE A 218 0.44 11.29 8.48
CA PHE A 218 -1.00 11.27 8.79
C PHE A 218 -1.59 12.67 9.06
N GLY A 219 -0.74 13.68 9.29
CA GLY A 219 -1.17 15.06 9.57
C GLY A 219 -2.15 15.14 10.74
N ASP A 220 -3.26 15.84 10.51
CA ASP A 220 -4.32 16.07 11.51
C ASP A 220 -5.31 14.90 11.66
N LEU A 221 -5.11 13.79 10.92
CA LEU A 221 -6.00 12.63 11.04
C LEU A 221 -5.84 11.96 12.42
N GLU A 222 -6.95 11.50 12.98
CA GLU A 222 -6.94 10.78 14.26
C GLU A 222 -6.42 9.36 14.03
N LEU A 223 -5.21 9.07 14.50
CA LEU A 223 -4.64 7.73 14.42
C LEU A 223 -5.38 6.78 15.38
N ILE A 224 -6.00 5.73 14.82
CA ILE A 224 -6.76 4.74 15.58
C ILE A 224 -5.78 3.81 16.31
N GLU A 225 -6.07 3.49 17.58
CA GLU A 225 -5.31 2.50 18.36
C GLU A 225 -5.19 1.16 17.58
N PRO A 226 -4.01 0.51 17.57
CA PRO A 226 -2.85 0.68 18.45
C PRO A 226 -1.84 1.74 17.97
N GLY A 227 -2.27 2.66 17.10
CA GLY A 227 -1.43 3.68 16.49
C GLY A 227 -0.53 3.09 15.39
N LEU A 228 0.68 3.63 15.31
CA LEU A 228 1.72 3.16 14.39
C LEU A 228 2.46 1.96 15.00
N ARG A 229 2.41 0.80 14.35
CA ARG A 229 3.08 -0.45 14.78
C ARG A 229 3.66 -1.20 13.59
N SER A 230 4.57 -2.14 13.86
CA SER A 230 5.07 -3.08 12.84
C SER A 230 3.93 -3.81 12.15
N CYS A 231 4.00 -4.01 10.83
CA CYS A 231 2.94 -4.70 10.08
C CYS A 231 2.69 -6.13 10.59
N ALA A 232 3.65 -6.82 11.21
CA ALA A 232 3.40 -8.12 11.81
C ALA A 232 2.47 -8.08 13.05
N GLN A 233 2.48 -6.98 13.81
CA GLN A 233 1.75 -6.81 15.07
C GLN A 233 0.58 -5.83 14.97
N TRP A 234 0.45 -5.12 13.85
CA TRP A 234 -0.59 -4.12 13.67
C TRP A 234 -1.97 -4.75 13.51
N TRP A 235 -2.91 -4.39 14.39
CA TRP A 235 -4.31 -4.83 14.34
C TRP A 235 -5.25 -3.76 14.91
N PRO A 236 -6.24 -3.27 14.15
CA PRO A 236 -7.08 -2.14 14.56
C PRO A 236 -8.23 -2.50 15.51
N GLU A 237 -8.71 -3.76 15.52
CA GLU A 237 -9.98 -4.13 16.20
C GLU A 237 -9.87 -4.75 17.59
N THR A 238 -8.67 -5.04 18.09
CA THR A 238 -8.35 -5.66 19.40
C THR A 238 -6.83 -5.67 19.47
N PRO A 239 -6.15 -5.69 20.64
CA PRO A 239 -4.73 -6.04 20.64
C PRO A 239 -4.64 -7.34 19.85
N ALA A 240 -3.88 -7.35 18.74
CA ALA A 240 -3.43 -8.60 18.17
C ALA A 240 -3.01 -9.46 19.36
N ALA A 241 -3.38 -10.74 19.39
CA ALA A 241 -2.85 -11.64 20.40
C ALA A 241 -1.36 -11.32 20.49
N ASP A 242 -0.93 -10.67 21.57
CA ASP A 242 0.46 -10.38 21.75
C ASP A 242 1.01 -11.77 21.95
N THR A 243 1.48 -12.34 20.84
CA THR A 243 1.93 -13.72 20.82
C THR A 243 3.15 -13.86 21.73
N GLY A 244 3.67 -12.76 22.28
CA GLY A 244 4.95 -12.68 22.96
C GLY A 244 6.09 -13.00 22.00
N ARG A 245 5.78 -13.15 20.69
CA ARG A 245 6.77 -13.52 19.68
C ARG A 245 7.60 -12.29 19.38
N GLU A 246 8.90 -12.46 19.56
CA GLU A 246 9.88 -11.50 19.11
C GLU A 246 9.81 -11.35 17.59
N LEU A 247 9.69 -10.11 17.12
CA LEU A 247 9.71 -9.82 15.70
C LEU A 247 11.12 -10.02 15.16
N SER A 248 11.21 -10.68 14.00
CA SER A 248 12.45 -10.64 13.24
C SER A 248 12.80 -9.20 12.87
N LEU A 249 14.08 -8.97 12.60
CA LEU A 249 14.59 -7.67 12.15
C LEU A 249 13.76 -7.11 10.98
N TRP A 250 13.41 -7.95 10.00
CA TRP A 250 12.64 -7.58 8.81
C TRP A 250 11.20 -7.17 9.12
N GLU A 251 10.56 -7.85 10.07
CA GLU A 251 9.21 -7.49 10.51
C GLU A 251 9.17 -6.16 11.27
N GLN A 252 10.30 -5.72 11.83
CA GLN A 252 10.43 -4.40 12.47
C GLN A 252 10.67 -3.26 11.46
N MET A 253 11.03 -3.58 10.21
CA MET A 253 11.37 -2.62 9.15
C MET A 253 10.17 -2.17 8.32
N ILE A 254 8.97 -2.59 8.66
CA ILE A 254 7.75 -2.14 7.99
C ILE A 254 6.68 -1.87 9.04
N VAL A 255 6.13 -0.67 9.01
CA VAL A 255 5.11 -0.21 9.95
C VAL A 255 3.82 0.12 9.21
N ALA A 256 2.72 0.09 9.94
CA ALA A 256 1.42 0.50 9.45
C ALA A 256 0.64 1.26 10.52
N GLY A 257 -0.29 2.09 10.05
CA GLY A 257 -1.26 2.82 10.84
C GLY A 257 -2.58 2.96 10.08
N LEU A 258 -3.67 3.08 10.82
CA LEU A 258 -4.99 3.43 10.31
C LEU A 258 -5.43 4.70 11.01
N ALA A 259 -5.79 5.72 10.25
CA ALA A 259 -6.30 6.96 10.79
C ALA A 259 -7.71 7.23 10.30
N ARG A 260 -8.44 8.08 11.02
CA ARG A 260 -9.79 8.51 10.70
C ARG A 260 -9.82 10.02 10.55
N LYS A 261 -10.52 10.49 9.53
CA LYS A 261 -10.92 11.89 9.43
C LYS A 261 -12.09 12.16 10.39
N LEU A 262 -11.94 13.14 11.27
CA LEU A 262 -12.98 13.57 12.21
C LEU A 262 -14.09 14.40 11.54
#